data_AF-A0A256LF81-F1
#
_entry.id   AF-A0A256LF81-F1
#
_cell.length_a   1.000
_cell.length_b   1.000
_cell.length_c   1.000
_cell.angle_alpha   90.00
_cell.angle_beta   90.00
_cell.angle_gamma   90.00
#
_symmetry.space_group_name_H-M   'P 1'
#
loop_
_entity.id
_entity.type
_entity.pdbx_description
1 polymer ?
#
loop_
_entity_poly.entity_id
_entity_poly.type
_entity_poly.pdbx_seq_one_letter_code
_entity_poly.pdbx_strand_id
1 'polypeptide(L)'
;MPQIKSAIKRVKTNATANKRNAAELSKLRTAVRKFNEAVENDAKDVLDLEVKAARALDKAASKGLISKNKANRDKSRLSKKAANK
;
A
#
# COMPACT_ATOMS: atom_id res chain seq x y z
N MET A 1 -0.63 -27.81 -15.61
CA MET A 1 0.76 -27.29 -15.64
C MET A 1 1.05 -26.72 -17.01
N PRO A 2 1.84 -25.65 -17.15
CA PRO A 2 2.25 -25.16 -18.45
C PRO A 2 3.13 -26.21 -19.14
N GLN A 3 2.85 -26.51 -20.41
CA GLN A 3 3.63 -27.49 -21.18
C GLN A 3 4.77 -26.82 -21.96
N ILE A 4 4.57 -25.56 -22.35
CA ILE A 4 5.55 -24.78 -23.10
C ILE A 4 6.66 -24.28 -22.16
N LYS A 5 7.93 -24.46 -22.54
CA LYS A 5 9.11 -24.04 -21.74
C LYS A 5 9.03 -22.57 -21.29
N SER A 6 8.63 -21.66 -22.19
CA SER A 6 8.47 -20.24 -21.88
C SER A 6 7.38 -19.99 -20.83
N ALA A 7 6.26 -20.72 -20.89
CA ALA A 7 5.17 -20.61 -19.93
C ALA A 7 5.55 -21.15 -18.55
N ILE A 8 6.30 -22.27 -18.47
CA ILE A 8 6.85 -22.78 -17.21
C ILE A 8 7.75 -21.73 -16.55
N LYS A 9 8.61 -21.07 -17.33
CA LYS A 9 9.45 -19.96 -16.85
C LYS A 9 8.61 -18.81 -16.31
N ARG A 10 7.57 -18.38 -17.05
CA ARG A 10 6.66 -17.29 -16.62
C ARG A 10 5.97 -17.60 -15.31
N VAL A 11 5.50 -18.83 -15.08
CA VAL A 11 4.89 -19.22 -13.80
C VAL A 11 5.89 -19.08 -12.65
N LYS A 12 7.13 -19.55 -12.82
CA LYS A 12 8.17 -19.41 -11.79
C LYS A 12 8.49 -17.95 -11.49
N THR A 13 8.70 -17.11 -12.51
CA THR A 13 8.99 -15.69 -12.32
C THR A 13 7.82 -14.96 -11.66
N ASN A 14 6.59 -15.23 -12.11
CA ASN A 14 5.39 -14.59 -11.56
C ASN A 14 5.18 -14.96 -10.10
N ALA A 15 5.43 -16.21 -9.70
CA ALA A 15 5.33 -16.63 -8.30
C ALA A 15 6.29 -15.83 -7.40
N THR A 16 7.53 -15.60 -7.85
CA THR A 16 8.51 -14.80 -7.08
C THR A 16 8.11 -13.32 -6.99
N ALA A 17 7.64 -12.73 -8.10
CA ALA A 17 7.17 -11.35 -8.13
C ALA A 17 5.92 -11.17 -7.25
N ASN A 18 4.96 -12.09 -7.33
CA ASN A 18 3.74 -12.05 -6.53
C ASN A 18 4.03 -12.08 -5.03
N LYS A 19 4.95 -12.93 -4.56
CA LYS A 19 5.35 -12.97 -3.14
C LYS A 19 5.93 -11.62 -2.68
N ARG A 20 6.82 -11.01 -3.48
CA ARG A 20 7.42 -9.70 -3.18
C ARG A 20 6.36 -8.58 -3.15
N ASN A 21 5.51 -8.55 -4.17
CA ASN A 21 4.46 -7.54 -4.29
C ASN A 21 3.42 -7.66 -3.17
N ALA A 22 3.04 -8.89 -2.79
CA ALA A 22 2.14 -9.15 -1.68
C ALA A 22 2.69 -8.61 -0.35
N ALA A 23 3.99 -8.80 -0.08
CA ALA A 23 4.64 -8.28 1.12
C ALA A 23 4.63 -6.74 1.16
N GLU A 24 4.98 -6.08 0.05
CA GLU A 24 4.99 -4.61 -0.02
C GLU A 24 3.56 -4.03 0.08
N LEU A 25 2.58 -4.67 -0.55
CA LEU A 25 1.18 -4.26 -0.48
C LEU A 25 0.59 -4.49 0.93
N SER A 26 1.03 -5.55 1.62
CA SER A 26 0.68 -5.78 3.03
C SER A 26 1.20 -4.65 3.93
N LYS A 27 2.47 -4.26 3.79
CA LYS A 27 3.06 -3.13 4.53
C LYS A 27 2.26 -1.83 4.33
N LEU A 28 1.86 -1.55 3.09
CA LEU A 28 1.01 -0.40 2.77
C LEU A 28 -0.32 -0.46 3.53
N ARG A 29 -1.03 -1.60 3.46
CA ARG A 29 -2.32 -1.78 4.15
C ARG A 29 -2.16 -1.63 5.67
N THR A 30 -1.08 -2.16 6.24
CA THR A 30 -0.78 -2.01 7.67
C THR A 30 -0.57 -0.55 8.06
N ALA A 31 0.16 0.23 7.25
CA ALA A 31 0.37 1.66 7.54
C ALA A 31 -0.95 2.44 7.55
N VAL A 32 -1.83 2.18 6.58
CA VAL A 32 -3.16 2.80 6.52
C VAL A 32 -4.05 2.35 7.67
N ARG A 33 -4.01 1.07 8.06
CA ARG A 33 -4.75 0.56 9.22
C ARG A 33 -4.33 1.25 10.51
N LYS A 34 -3.02 1.35 10.77
CA LYS A 34 -2.47 2.03 11.96
C LYS A 34 -2.91 3.49 12.05
N PHE A 35 -2.96 4.19 10.92
CA PHE A 35 -3.51 5.55 10.89
C PHE A 35 -5.00 5.57 11.28
N ASN A 36 -5.83 4.70 10.69
CA ASN A 36 -7.26 4.67 11.04
C ASN A 36 -7.48 4.36 12.52
N GLU A 37 -6.74 3.38 13.09
CA GLU A 37 -6.79 3.05 14.51
C GLU A 37 -6.37 4.24 15.39
N ALA A 38 -5.34 4.99 14.99
CA ALA A 38 -4.92 6.18 15.73
C ALA A 38 -5.93 7.32 15.65
N VAL A 39 -6.61 7.48 14.52
CA VAL A 39 -7.68 8.45 14.33
C VAL A 39 -8.87 8.12 15.24
N GLU A 40 -9.25 6.84 15.35
CA GLU A 40 -10.35 6.37 16.20
C GLU A 40 -10.05 6.53 17.70
N ASN A 41 -8.79 6.39 18.12
CA ASN A 41 -8.39 6.40 19.53
C ASN A 41 -7.87 7.75 20.05
N ASP A 42 -8.02 8.84 19.30
CA ASP A 42 -7.53 10.18 19.72
C ASP A 42 -6.06 10.23 20.13
N ALA A 43 -5.23 9.42 19.45
CA ALA A 43 -3.80 9.37 19.73
C ALA A 43 -3.10 10.68 19.31
N LYS A 44 -2.09 11.09 20.08
CA LYS A 44 -1.25 12.26 19.77
C LYS A 44 -0.38 12.04 18.53
N ASP A 45 -0.16 10.79 18.14
CA ASP A 45 0.74 10.39 17.05
C ASP A 45 0.06 10.34 15.66
N VAL A 46 -1.18 10.83 15.55
CA VAL A 46 -1.97 10.75 14.30
C VAL A 46 -1.25 11.42 13.13
N LEU A 47 -0.63 12.58 13.34
CA LEU A 47 0.10 13.31 12.30
C LEU A 47 1.31 12.52 11.78
N ASP A 48 2.10 11.93 12.67
CA ASP A 48 3.25 11.11 12.30
C ASP A 48 2.84 9.85 11.53
N LEU A 49 1.72 9.25 11.92
CA LEU A 49 1.15 8.08 11.23
C LEU A 49 0.56 8.46 9.87
N GLU A 50 0.01 9.66 9.72
CA GLU A 50 -0.45 10.19 8.43
C GLU A 50 0.73 10.31 7.46
N VAL A 51 1.83 10.95 7.87
CA VAL A 51 3.02 11.11 7.04
C VAL A 51 3.59 9.76 6.63
N LYS A 52 3.65 8.78 7.56
CA LYS A 52 4.09 7.41 7.28
C LYS A 52 3.17 6.71 6.27
N ALA A 53 1.85 6.87 6.40
CA ALA A 53 0.87 6.27 5.48
C ALA A 53 0.92 6.92 4.08
N ALA A 54 1.02 8.25 4.00
CA ALA A 54 1.18 8.99 2.76
C ALA A 54 2.45 8.59 2.02
N ARG A 55 3.59 8.50 2.73
CA ARG A 55 4.86 8.04 2.16
C ARG A 55 4.78 6.60 1.64
N ALA A 56 4.08 5.72 2.35
CA ALA A 56 3.87 4.35 1.90
C ALA A 56 3.03 4.28 0.61
N LEU A 57 1.99 5.12 0.48
CA LEU A 57 1.17 5.22 -0.73
C LEU A 57 2.01 5.68 -1.94
N ASP A 58 2.82 6.72 -1.77
CA ASP A 58 3.65 7.24 -2.85
C ASP A 58 4.75 6.24 -3.27
N LYS A 59 5.32 5.50 -2.32
CA LYS A 59 6.28 4.42 -2.61
C LYS A 59 5.64 3.24 -3.34
N ALA A 60 4.40 2.91 -3.01
CA ALA A 60 3.67 1.86 -3.72
C ALA A 60 3.30 2.29 -5.15
N ALA A 61 2.98 3.57 -5.35
CA ALA A 61 2.70 4.14 -6.67
C ALA A 61 3.95 4.21 -7.55
N SER A 62 5.11 4.62 -7.00
CA SER A 62 6.37 4.71 -7.75
C SER A 62 6.86 3.33 -8.21
N LYS A 63 6.61 2.28 -7.42
CA LYS A 63 6.88 0.89 -7.78
C LYS A 63 5.85 0.27 -8.74
N GLY A 64 4.79 1.00 -9.10
CA GLY A 64 3.71 0.49 -9.95
C GLY A 64 2.82 -0.57 -9.29
N LEU A 65 2.87 -0.73 -7.96
CA LEU A 65 2.03 -1.69 -7.23
C LEU A 65 0.58 -1.21 -7.11
N ILE A 66 0.38 0.12 -7.11
CA ILE A 66 -0.93 0.77 -7.19
C ILE A 66 -0.89 1.85 -8.26
N SER A 67 -2.05 2.18 -8.84
CA SER A 67 -2.14 3.30 -9.77
C SER A 67 -1.93 4.64 -9.05
N LYS A 68 -1.36 5.62 -9.77
CA LYS A 68 -1.19 6.99 -9.24
C LYS A 68 -2.51 7.59 -8.75
N ASN A 69 -3.60 7.33 -9.47
CA ASN A 69 -4.94 7.80 -9.11
C ASN A 69 -5.45 7.15 -7.81
N LYS A 70 -5.14 5.86 -7.58
CA LYS A 70 -5.47 5.19 -6.32
C LYS A 70 -4.69 5.82 -5.16
N ALA A 71 -3.40 6.06 -5.34
CA ALA A 71 -2.59 6.72 -4.32
C ALA A 71 -3.12 8.12 -3.99
N ASN A 72 -3.43 8.94 -5.01
CA ASN A 72 -3.97 10.29 -4.83
C ASN A 72 -5.32 10.29 -4.11
N ARG A 73 -6.23 9.38 -4.50
CA ARG A 73 -7.54 9.24 -3.84
C ARG A 73 -7.39 8.83 -2.38
N ASP A 74 -6.50 7.87 -2.10
CA ASP A 74 -6.29 7.38 -0.75
C ASP A 74 -5.60 8.46 0.12
N LYS A 75 -4.65 9.24 -0.41
CA LYS A 75 -4.08 10.42 0.27
C LYS A 75 -5.14 11.48 0.58
N SER A 76 -5.98 11.83 -0.39
CA SER A 76 -7.08 12.78 -0.17
C SER A 76 -8.03 12.32 0.94
N ARG A 77 -8.32 11.02 1.03
CA ARG A 77 -9.14 10.46 2.10
C ARG A 77 -8.45 10.50 3.47
N LEU A 78 -7.15 10.24 3.54
CA LEU A 78 -6.37 10.33 4.78
C LEU A 78 -6.42 11.77 5.33
N SER A 79 -6.10 12.76 4.50
CA SER A 79 -6.09 14.15 4.94
C SER A 79 -7.48 14.69 5.28
N LYS A 80 -8.53 14.25 4.59
CA LYS A 80 -9.93 14.55 5.00
C LYS A 80 -10.27 13.99 6.38
N LYS A 81 -9.81 12.77 6.69
CA LYS A 81 -10.03 12.17 8.01
C LYS A 81 -9.23 12.87 9.11
N ALA A 82 -8.03 13.34 8.82
CA ALA A 82 -7.23 14.12 9.75
C ALA A 82 -7.80 15.52 9.98
N ALA A 83 -8.40 16.14 8.96
CA ALA A 83 -8.98 17.48 9.04
C ALA A 83 -10.41 17.52 9.61
N ASN A 84 -11.18 16.43 9.50
CA ASN A 84 -12.53 16.31 10.08
C ASN A 84 -12.51 15.88 11.56
N LYS A 85 -11.35 15.99 12.19
CA LYS A 85 -11.10 15.73 13.59
C LYS A 85 -10.76 17.06 14.26
#